data_AF-A0A1S3EHF2-F1
#
_entry.id   AF-A0A1S3EHF2-F1
#
_cell.length_a   1.000
_cell.length_b   1.000
_cell.length_c   1.000
_cell.angle_alpha   90.00
_cell.angle_beta   90.00
_cell.angle_gamma   90.00
#
_symmetry.space_group_name_H-M   'P 1'
#
loop_
_entity.id
_entity.type
_entity.pdbx_description
1 polymer ?
#
loop_
_entity_poly.entity_id
_entity_poly.type
_entity_poly.pdbx_seq_one_letter_code
_entity_poly.pdbx_strand_id
1 'polypeptide(L)'
;MEKLANILKDEIPVVPETDDQTEKDLKVVELTQWEHNDELCKNYILNGLADDLYDYYNSDNKTAKQVWNALKKKYDTEEAGVKKYVVSCFLKYQMIDDKSVEAQSHEIQKIAHEIISKGMSLDEQFQIVVIIDKLPPAWEDFKNSLKHKTKEFSLESLITHLRIEEESRKQDQKDEVLLVANNKKKKFIGSVLKQNGKQLKNPNKNFTLKTNNKNGNPPKVPIIRKQG
;
A
#
# COMPACT_ATOMS: atom_id res chain seq x y z
N MET A 1 -28.11 34.57 3.20
CA MET A 1 -26.89 33.88 2.72
C MET A 1 -27.03 32.36 2.84
N GLU A 2 -27.46 31.80 3.98
CA GLU A 2 -27.66 30.32 4.12
C GLU A 2 -28.61 29.70 3.09
N LYS A 3 -29.66 30.40 2.65
CA LYS A 3 -30.66 29.87 1.71
C LYS A 3 -30.13 29.61 0.29
N LEU A 4 -29.09 30.32 -0.16
CA LEU A 4 -28.52 30.11 -1.50
C LEU A 4 -27.59 28.89 -1.55
N ALA A 5 -27.02 28.49 -0.41
CA ALA A 5 -26.03 27.40 -0.34
C ALA A 5 -26.61 26.03 -0.66
N ASN A 6 -27.94 25.86 -0.51
CA ASN A 6 -28.60 24.57 -0.67
C ASN A 6 -29.22 24.38 -2.06
N ILE A 7 -29.47 25.43 -2.85
CA ILE A 7 -30.11 25.35 -4.19
C ILE A 7 -29.37 24.39 -5.15
N LEU A 8 -28.04 24.36 -5.08
CA LEU A 8 -27.23 23.46 -5.91
C LEU A 8 -27.37 21.98 -5.50
N LYS A 9 -27.87 21.71 -4.30
CA LYS A 9 -28.09 20.38 -3.72
C LYS A 9 -29.56 19.99 -3.77
N ASP A 10 -30.46 20.92 -3.47
CA ASP A 10 -31.90 20.73 -3.39
C ASP A 10 -32.50 20.23 -4.71
N GLU A 11 -33.57 19.46 -4.59
CA GLU A 11 -34.39 19.01 -5.72
C GLU A 11 -35.52 20.00 -5.97
N ILE A 12 -35.99 20.08 -7.21
CA ILE A 12 -37.08 20.98 -7.60
C ILE A 12 -38.33 20.59 -6.79
N PRO A 13 -38.96 21.53 -6.05
CA PRO A 13 -40.19 21.23 -5.30
C PRO A 13 -41.29 20.67 -6.22
N VAL A 14 -41.82 19.49 -5.88
CA VAL A 14 -42.91 18.85 -6.63
C VAL A 14 -44.25 19.28 -6.05
N VAL A 15 -45.09 19.91 -6.87
CA VAL A 15 -46.48 20.24 -6.52
C VAL A 15 -47.32 18.95 -6.58
N PRO A 16 -47.94 18.52 -5.46
CA PRO A 16 -48.74 17.31 -5.43
C PRO A 16 -50.11 17.50 -6.09
N GLU A 17 -50.65 16.44 -6.68
CA GLU A 17 -52.02 16.39 -7.22
C GLU A 17 -53.05 16.13 -6.09
N THR A 18 -52.96 16.84 -4.96
CA THR A 18 -53.90 16.67 -3.83
C THR A 18 -55.13 17.57 -3.99
N ASP A 19 -56.31 17.14 -3.53
CA ASP A 19 -57.54 17.94 -3.59
C ASP A 19 -57.55 19.11 -2.58
N ASP A 20 -56.54 19.21 -1.71
CA ASP A 20 -56.40 20.29 -0.74
C ASP A 20 -55.78 21.53 -1.38
N GLN A 21 -56.63 22.52 -1.68
CA GLN A 21 -56.25 23.80 -2.27
C GLN A 21 -55.22 24.55 -1.40
N THR A 22 -55.27 24.39 -0.07
CA THR A 22 -54.37 25.07 0.87
C THR A 22 -52.95 24.53 0.75
N GLU A 23 -52.81 23.20 0.60
CA GLU A 23 -51.53 22.53 0.41
C GLU A 23 -50.92 22.87 -0.96
N LYS A 24 -51.76 22.94 -2.00
CA LYS A 24 -51.36 23.41 -3.33
C LYS A 24 -50.83 24.84 -3.29
N ASP A 25 -51.54 25.77 -2.65
CA ASP A 25 -51.15 27.17 -2.57
C ASP A 25 -49.82 27.35 -1.80
N LEU A 26 -49.62 26.61 -0.70
CA LEU A 26 -48.35 26.59 0.05
C LEU A 26 -47.18 26.09 -0.79
N LYS A 27 -47.37 24.99 -1.54
CA LYS A 27 -46.36 24.43 -2.45
C LYS A 27 -46.03 25.37 -3.62
N VAL A 28 -47.00 26.12 -4.13
CA VAL A 28 -46.79 27.13 -5.17
C VAL A 28 -45.94 28.29 -4.65
N VAL A 29 -46.18 28.75 -3.42
CA VAL A 29 -45.34 29.77 -2.77
C VAL A 29 -43.90 29.25 -2.56
N GLU A 30 -43.74 28.00 -2.15
CA GLU A 30 -42.43 27.37 -1.99
C GLU A 30 -41.69 27.23 -3.34
N LEU A 31 -42.39 26.83 -4.40
CA LEU A 31 -41.82 26.71 -5.75
C LEU A 31 -41.37 28.06 -6.30
N THR A 32 -42.21 29.09 -6.23
CA THR A 32 -41.86 30.44 -6.70
C THR A 32 -40.67 31.04 -5.94
N GLN A 33 -40.60 30.77 -4.63
CA GLN A 33 -39.45 31.18 -3.82
C GLN A 33 -38.18 30.42 -4.21
N TRP A 34 -38.30 29.13 -4.55
CA TRP A 34 -37.20 28.31 -5.05
C TRP A 34 -36.71 28.81 -6.42
N GLU A 35 -37.62 29.09 -7.36
CA GLU A 35 -37.29 29.61 -8.70
C GLU A 35 -36.56 30.95 -8.62
N HIS A 36 -37.04 31.86 -7.77
CA HIS A 36 -36.37 33.14 -7.55
C HIS A 36 -34.94 32.98 -7.03
N ASN A 37 -34.78 32.03 -6.11
CA ASN A 37 -33.49 31.71 -5.51
C ASN A 37 -32.55 31.04 -6.52
N ASP A 38 -33.05 30.11 -7.34
CA ASP A 38 -32.28 29.44 -8.40
C ASP A 38 -31.81 30.44 -9.46
N GLU A 39 -32.69 31.34 -9.91
CA GLU A 39 -32.32 32.42 -10.83
C GLU A 39 -31.25 33.35 -10.23
N LEU A 40 -31.36 33.74 -8.96
CA LEU A 40 -30.31 34.51 -8.29
C LEU A 40 -28.99 33.76 -8.26
N CYS A 41 -29.00 32.49 -7.84
CA CYS A 41 -27.80 31.65 -7.77
C CYS A 41 -27.14 31.49 -9.15
N LYS A 42 -27.94 31.23 -10.18
CA LYS A 42 -27.50 31.11 -11.57
C LYS A 42 -26.84 32.40 -12.04
N ASN A 43 -27.47 33.54 -11.81
CA ASN A 43 -26.92 34.85 -12.17
C ASN A 43 -25.61 35.14 -11.43
N TYR A 44 -25.48 34.78 -10.15
CA TYR A 44 -24.22 34.92 -9.42
C TYR A 44 -23.09 34.08 -10.03
N ILE A 45 -23.38 32.83 -10.43
CA ILE A 45 -22.38 31.96 -11.08
C ILE A 45 -22.00 32.52 -12.45
N LEU A 46 -22.98 32.90 -13.27
CA LEU A 46 -22.76 33.40 -14.63
C LEU A 46 -22.00 34.73 -14.64
N ASN A 47 -22.30 35.66 -13.72
CA ASN A 47 -21.58 36.94 -13.60
C ASN A 47 -20.10 36.77 -13.18
N GLY A 48 -19.70 35.58 -12.71
CA GLY A 48 -18.30 35.25 -12.47
C GLY A 48 -17.54 34.80 -13.73
N LEU A 49 -18.22 34.63 -14.86
CA LEU A 49 -17.65 34.18 -16.13
C LEU A 49 -17.34 35.38 -17.04
N ALA A 50 -16.44 35.17 -18.01
CA ALA A 50 -16.25 36.10 -19.12
C ALA A 50 -17.45 36.06 -20.09
N ASP A 51 -17.70 37.15 -20.83
CA ASP A 51 -18.88 37.32 -21.70
C ASP A 51 -19.09 36.17 -22.69
N ASP A 52 -18.01 35.64 -23.27
CA ASP A 52 -18.02 34.53 -24.22
C ASP A 52 -18.48 33.20 -23.58
N LEU A 53 -18.17 33.00 -22.29
CA LEU A 53 -18.61 31.85 -21.51
C LEU A 53 -20.01 32.07 -20.91
N TYR A 54 -20.36 33.31 -20.57
CA TYR A 54 -21.68 33.67 -20.06
C TYR A 54 -22.77 33.21 -21.04
N ASP A 55 -22.68 33.63 -22.31
CA ASP A 55 -23.69 33.33 -23.32
C ASP A 55 -23.82 31.83 -23.55
N TYR A 56 -22.68 31.13 -23.64
CA TYR A 56 -22.62 29.68 -23.83
C TYR A 56 -23.26 28.90 -22.68
N TYR A 57 -22.97 29.27 -21.43
CA TYR A 57 -23.51 28.55 -20.26
C TYR A 57 -24.95 28.98 -19.93
N ASN A 58 -25.37 30.17 -20.31
CA ASN A 58 -26.73 30.64 -20.11
C ASN A 58 -27.73 30.03 -21.10
N SER A 59 -27.33 29.75 -22.35
CA SER A 59 -28.23 29.19 -23.38
C SER A 59 -28.66 27.75 -23.09
N ASP A 60 -27.72 26.92 -22.63
CA ASP A 60 -27.89 25.47 -22.58
C ASP A 60 -28.33 24.96 -21.20
N ASN A 61 -28.32 25.82 -20.17
CA ASN A 61 -28.60 25.44 -18.79
C ASN A 61 -29.73 26.30 -18.22
N LYS A 62 -30.83 25.64 -17.83
CA LYS A 62 -32.01 26.30 -17.29
C LYS A 62 -31.81 26.70 -15.83
N THR A 63 -31.17 25.85 -15.03
CA THR A 63 -31.01 26.06 -13.58
C THR A 63 -29.57 26.36 -13.16
N ALA A 64 -29.40 26.95 -11.97
CA ALA A 64 -28.08 27.18 -11.39
C ALA A 64 -27.29 25.87 -11.23
N LYS A 65 -27.98 24.79 -10.84
CA LYS A 65 -27.42 23.44 -10.71
C LYS A 65 -26.89 22.89 -12.04
N GLN A 66 -27.59 23.14 -13.15
CA GLN A 66 -27.14 22.73 -14.47
C GLN A 66 -25.89 23.51 -14.92
N VAL A 67 -25.89 24.84 -14.75
CA VAL A 67 -24.71 25.69 -15.03
C VAL A 67 -23.50 25.19 -14.23
N TRP A 68 -23.69 24.99 -12.91
CA TRP A 68 -22.63 24.50 -12.02
C TRP A 68 -22.09 23.13 -12.45
N ASN A 69 -22.98 22.17 -12.77
CA ASN A 69 -22.57 20.84 -13.21
C ASN A 69 -21.85 20.85 -14.56
N ALA A 70 -22.27 21.72 -15.49
CA ALA A 70 -21.64 21.86 -16.80
C ALA A 70 -20.25 22.49 -16.70
N LEU A 71 -20.10 23.52 -15.85
CA LEU A 71 -18.81 24.12 -15.52
C LEU A 71 -17.88 23.09 -14.87
N LYS A 72 -18.38 22.38 -13.84
CA LYS A 72 -17.64 21.31 -13.18
C LYS A 72 -17.21 20.26 -14.19
N LYS A 73 -18.11 19.70 -15.00
CA LYS A 73 -17.76 18.69 -16.00
C LYS A 73 -16.68 19.12 -16.98
N LYS A 74 -16.67 20.39 -17.42
CA LYS A 74 -15.72 20.90 -18.43
C LYS A 74 -14.36 21.28 -17.82
N TYR A 75 -14.36 21.85 -16.63
CA TYR A 75 -13.18 22.48 -16.03
C TYR A 75 -12.64 21.75 -14.79
N ASP A 76 -13.30 20.68 -14.33
CA ASP A 76 -12.77 19.79 -13.30
C ASP A 76 -11.68 18.85 -13.88
N THR A 77 -10.73 19.45 -14.60
CA THR A 77 -9.50 18.81 -15.11
C THR A 77 -8.48 18.60 -13.99
N GLU A 78 -8.62 19.36 -12.89
CA GLU A 78 -7.80 19.21 -11.69
C GLU A 78 -7.99 17.82 -11.09
N GLU A 79 -9.22 17.32 -11.05
CA GLU A 79 -9.49 15.98 -10.51
C GLU A 79 -8.79 14.88 -11.34
N ALA A 80 -8.74 15.01 -12.67
CA ALA A 80 -8.03 14.07 -13.53
C ALA A 80 -6.50 14.15 -13.38
N GLY A 81 -5.94 15.35 -13.24
CA GLY A 81 -4.51 15.56 -13.02
C GLY A 81 -4.04 15.02 -11.67
N VAL A 82 -4.80 15.30 -10.62
CA VAL A 82 -4.53 14.83 -9.26
C VAL A 82 -4.66 13.30 -9.18
N LYS A 83 -5.67 12.68 -9.81
CA LYS A 83 -5.79 11.22 -9.91
C LYS A 83 -4.55 10.59 -10.56
N LYS A 84 -4.10 11.13 -11.70
CA LYS A 84 -2.89 10.66 -12.39
C LYS A 84 -1.64 10.81 -11.52
N TYR A 85 -1.52 11.91 -10.79
CA TYR A 85 -0.37 12.17 -9.92
C TYR A 85 -0.28 11.14 -8.79
N VAL A 86 -1.36 10.88 -8.05
CA VAL A 86 -1.36 9.91 -6.94
C VAL A 86 -1.07 8.49 -7.44
N VAL A 87 -1.66 8.09 -8.56
CA VAL A 87 -1.32 6.80 -9.21
C VAL A 87 0.16 6.74 -9.58
N SER A 88 0.73 7.84 -10.11
CA SER A 88 2.16 7.91 -10.40
C SER A 88 3.01 7.76 -9.14
N CYS A 89 2.63 8.39 -8.02
CA CYS A 89 3.29 8.23 -6.73
C CYS A 89 3.26 6.78 -6.26
N PHE A 90 2.10 6.12 -6.33
CA PHE A 90 1.94 4.72 -5.94
C PHE A 90 2.86 3.79 -6.76
N LEU A 91 2.89 3.98 -8.08
CA LEU A 91 3.70 3.15 -8.98
C LEU A 91 5.21 3.41 -8.84
N LYS A 92 5.61 4.65 -8.59
CA LYS A 92 7.03 5.05 -8.44
C LYS A 92 7.59 4.79 -7.05
N TYR A 93 6.73 4.60 -6.04
CA TYR A 93 7.16 4.32 -4.68
C TYR A 93 8.08 3.09 -4.65
N GLN A 94 9.16 3.17 -3.87
CA GLN A 94 10.11 2.08 -3.66
C GLN A 94 10.61 2.14 -2.23
N MET A 95 10.62 0.99 -1.54
CA MET A 95 11.19 0.94 -0.19
C MET A 95 12.71 0.90 -0.26
N ILE A 96 13.34 1.46 0.77
CA ILE A 96 14.80 1.47 0.94
C ILE A 96 15.19 0.71 2.21
N ASP A 97 16.40 0.15 2.21
CA ASP A 97 16.91 -0.72 3.29
C ASP A 97 17.12 0.04 4.61
N ASP A 98 17.45 1.33 4.54
CA ASP A 98 17.79 2.16 5.72
C ASP A 98 16.57 2.59 6.56
N LYS A 99 15.37 2.15 6.19
CA LYS A 99 14.12 2.51 6.86
C LYS A 99 13.33 1.26 7.24
N SER A 100 12.53 1.38 8.29
CA SER A 100 11.61 0.31 8.70
C SER A 100 10.66 -0.06 7.57
N VAL A 101 10.51 -1.35 7.31
CA VAL A 101 9.58 -1.87 6.30
C VAL A 101 8.15 -1.76 6.78
N GLU A 102 7.90 -1.91 8.09
CA GLU A 102 6.59 -1.61 8.69
C GLU A 102 6.18 -0.15 8.40
N ALA A 103 7.04 0.83 8.70
CA ALA A 103 6.73 2.24 8.43
C ALA A 103 6.50 2.51 6.93
N GLN A 104 7.37 1.98 6.07
CA GLN A 104 7.26 2.15 4.62
C GLN A 104 6.05 1.44 4.01
N SER A 105 5.58 0.33 4.61
CA SER A 105 4.37 -0.36 4.17
C SER A 105 3.11 0.45 4.49
N HIS A 106 3.08 1.17 5.61
CA HIS A 106 2.02 2.14 5.90
C HIS A 106 2.03 3.36 4.97
N GLU A 107 3.21 3.84 4.57
CA GLU A 107 3.33 4.95 3.60
C GLU A 107 2.68 4.59 2.26
N ILE A 108 2.99 3.43 1.68
CA ILE A 108 2.37 3.00 0.42
C ILE A 108 0.87 2.69 0.57
N GLN A 109 0.43 2.17 1.71
CA GLN A 109 -1.01 2.00 2.02
C GLN A 109 -1.74 3.35 2.06
N LYS A 110 -1.13 4.42 2.61
CA LYS A 110 -1.73 5.76 2.58
C LYS A 110 -1.94 6.25 1.15
N ILE A 111 -0.97 6.01 0.26
CA ILE A 111 -1.11 6.38 -1.16
C ILE A 111 -2.23 5.56 -1.82
N ALA A 112 -2.33 4.25 -1.53
CA ALA A 112 -3.41 3.40 -2.00
C ALA A 112 -4.80 3.90 -1.53
N HIS A 113 -4.92 4.29 -0.25
CA HIS A 113 -6.15 4.87 0.27
C HIS A 113 -6.49 6.21 -0.39
N GLU A 114 -5.50 7.01 -0.77
CA GLU A 114 -5.73 8.25 -1.52
C GLU A 114 -6.26 7.99 -2.94
N ILE A 115 -5.80 6.91 -3.61
CA ILE A 115 -6.37 6.46 -4.89
C ILE A 115 -7.85 6.11 -4.72
N ILE A 116 -8.18 5.33 -3.68
CA ILE A 116 -9.54 4.88 -3.39
C ILE A 116 -10.45 6.06 -3.03
N SER A 117 -9.99 7.01 -2.22
CA SER A 117 -10.78 8.18 -1.82
C SER A 117 -11.07 9.11 -2.99
N LYS A 118 -10.24 9.10 -4.05
CA LYS A 118 -10.49 9.79 -5.32
C LYS A 118 -11.42 9.01 -6.26
N GLY A 119 -12.02 7.90 -5.81
CA GLY A 119 -13.01 7.13 -6.57
C GLY A 119 -12.42 6.15 -7.59
N MET A 120 -11.12 5.84 -7.50
CA MET A 120 -10.52 4.76 -8.28
C MET A 120 -10.52 3.48 -7.45
N SER A 121 -11.19 2.43 -7.93
CA SER A 121 -11.14 1.13 -7.26
C SER A 121 -9.74 0.53 -7.36
N LEU A 122 -9.25 -0.01 -6.24
CA LEU A 122 -7.94 -0.66 -6.16
C LEU A 122 -8.10 -2.02 -5.51
N ASP A 123 -7.86 -3.07 -6.28
CA ASP A 123 -8.01 -4.45 -5.83
C ASP A 123 -7.02 -4.80 -4.70
N GLU A 124 -7.46 -5.54 -3.69
CA GLU A 124 -6.62 -5.89 -2.53
C GLU A 124 -5.44 -6.79 -2.92
N GLN A 125 -5.66 -7.77 -3.82
CA GLN A 125 -4.58 -8.64 -4.29
C GLN A 125 -3.56 -7.85 -5.11
N PHE A 126 -4.02 -6.89 -5.92
CA PHE A 126 -3.12 -5.96 -6.60
C PHE A 126 -2.27 -5.15 -5.61
N GLN A 127 -2.84 -4.63 -4.53
CA GLN A 127 -2.09 -3.92 -3.49
C GLN A 127 -1.04 -4.81 -2.83
N ILE A 128 -1.39 -6.05 -2.48
CA ILE A 128 -0.46 -7.04 -1.91
C ILE A 128 0.73 -7.27 -2.84
N VAL A 129 0.47 -7.53 -4.13
CA VAL A 129 1.53 -7.78 -5.12
C VAL A 129 2.44 -6.56 -5.27
N VAL A 130 1.87 -5.36 -5.31
CA VAL A 130 2.65 -4.12 -5.38
C VAL A 130 3.53 -3.95 -4.15
N ILE A 131 3.00 -4.14 -2.94
CA ILE A 131 3.79 -4.00 -1.69
C ILE A 131 4.95 -5.01 -1.67
N ILE A 132 4.69 -6.27 -2.05
CA ILE A 132 5.74 -7.30 -2.18
C ILE A 132 6.79 -6.87 -3.20
N ASP A 133 6.37 -6.30 -4.32
CA ASP A 133 7.31 -5.82 -5.33
C ASP A 133 8.14 -4.62 -4.87
N LYS A 134 7.57 -3.76 -4.02
CA LYS A 134 8.22 -2.57 -3.48
C LYS A 134 9.20 -2.85 -2.35
N LEU A 135 9.29 -4.09 -1.85
CA LEU A 135 10.20 -4.44 -0.77
C LEU A 135 11.66 -4.08 -1.07
N PRO A 136 12.45 -3.73 -0.03
CA PRO A 136 13.84 -3.34 -0.21
C PRO A 136 14.71 -4.47 -0.80
N PRO A 137 15.84 -4.15 -1.44
CA PRO A 137 16.78 -5.14 -1.96
C PRO A 137 17.25 -6.17 -0.91
N ALA A 138 17.47 -5.78 0.35
CA ALA A 138 17.89 -6.72 1.39
C ALA A 138 16.82 -7.76 1.75
N TRP A 139 15.58 -7.59 1.26
CA TRP A 139 14.44 -8.46 1.50
C TRP A 139 14.15 -9.43 0.34
N GLU A 140 15.05 -9.55 -0.64
CA GLU A 140 14.83 -10.33 -1.86
C GLU A 140 14.44 -11.80 -1.60
N ASP A 141 15.11 -12.47 -0.65
CA ASP A 141 14.78 -13.86 -0.30
C ASP A 141 13.36 -13.98 0.27
N PHE A 142 12.98 -13.05 1.15
CA PHE A 142 11.63 -13.00 1.72
C PHE A 142 10.58 -12.66 0.66
N LYS A 143 10.87 -11.69 -0.21
CA LYS A 143 10.05 -11.33 -1.37
C LYS A 143 9.77 -12.55 -2.26
N ASN A 144 10.78 -13.36 -2.53
CA ASN A 144 10.62 -14.59 -3.32
C ASN A 144 9.79 -15.65 -2.57
N SER A 145 9.99 -15.79 -1.26
CA SER A 145 9.16 -16.67 -0.43
C SER A 145 7.67 -16.31 -0.48
N LEU A 146 7.34 -15.01 -0.50
CA LEU A 146 5.98 -14.52 -0.60
C LEU A 146 5.38 -14.78 -1.99
N LYS A 147 6.16 -14.59 -3.06
CA LYS A 147 5.74 -14.86 -4.45
C LYS A 147 5.41 -16.33 -4.70
N HIS A 148 6.10 -17.25 -4.03
CA HIS A 148 5.86 -18.70 -4.17
C HIS A 148 4.77 -19.24 -3.24
N LYS A 149 4.27 -18.42 -2.32
CA LYS A 149 3.23 -18.81 -1.38
C LYS A 149 1.90 -18.91 -2.12
N THR A 150 1.36 -20.13 -2.25
CA THR A 150 0.10 -20.40 -2.96
C THR A 150 -1.15 -20.00 -2.18
N LYS A 151 -1.00 -19.79 -0.87
CA LYS A 151 -2.09 -19.34 -0.01
C LYS A 151 -2.25 -17.83 -0.16
N GLU A 152 -3.41 -17.40 -0.65
CA GLU A 152 -3.82 -16.01 -0.57
C GLU A 152 -3.91 -15.57 0.90
N PHE A 153 -3.37 -14.39 1.19
CA PHE A 153 -3.45 -13.76 2.49
C PHE A 153 -3.96 -12.33 2.33
N SER A 154 -4.70 -11.85 3.33
CA SER A 154 -5.21 -10.47 3.33
C SER A 154 -4.06 -9.46 3.47
N LEU A 155 -4.35 -8.20 3.15
CA LEU A 155 -3.41 -7.11 3.32
C LEU A 155 -2.90 -7.03 4.77
N GLU A 156 -3.79 -7.17 5.76
CA GLU A 156 -3.43 -7.21 7.18
C GLU A 156 -2.48 -8.36 7.53
N SER A 157 -2.70 -9.53 6.93
CA SER A 157 -1.82 -10.67 7.12
C SER A 157 -0.44 -10.41 6.50
N LEU A 158 -0.35 -9.75 5.34
CA LEU A 158 0.94 -9.32 4.77
C LEU A 158 1.69 -8.40 5.73
N ILE A 159 1.04 -7.34 6.22
CA ILE A 159 1.66 -6.38 7.14
C ILE A 159 2.19 -7.07 8.40
N THR A 160 1.41 -8.01 8.94
CA THR A 160 1.83 -8.81 10.11
C THR A 160 3.09 -9.63 9.80
N HIS A 161 3.16 -10.30 8.63
CA HIS A 161 4.35 -11.04 8.23
C HIS A 161 5.56 -10.13 8.04
N LEU A 162 5.38 -8.95 7.43
CA LEU A 162 6.46 -7.97 7.27
C LEU A 162 7.03 -7.54 8.61
N ARG A 163 6.16 -7.26 9.59
CA ARG A 163 6.58 -6.87 10.93
C ARG A 163 7.37 -7.97 11.65
N ILE A 164 6.91 -9.21 11.56
CA ILE A 164 7.57 -10.37 12.18
C ILE A 164 8.96 -10.59 11.56
N GLU A 165 9.05 -10.56 10.23
CA GLU A 165 10.30 -10.72 9.49
C GLU A 165 11.29 -9.59 9.81
N GLU A 166 10.80 -8.34 9.93
CA GLU A 166 11.65 -7.21 10.28
C GLU A 166 12.29 -7.38 11.66
N GLU A 167 11.51 -7.84 12.65
CA GLU A 167 12.02 -8.12 14.00
C GLU A 167 12.98 -9.31 14.01
N SER A 168 12.71 -10.37 13.24
CA SER A 168 13.62 -11.52 13.10
C SER A 168 14.99 -11.07 12.61
N ARG A 169 15.04 -10.24 11.56
CA ARG A 169 16.29 -9.70 11.00
C ARG A 169 17.06 -8.83 11.99
N LYS A 170 16.36 -8.03 12.79
CA LYS A 170 16.98 -7.21 13.86
C LYS A 170 17.60 -8.09 14.94
N GLN A 171 16.97 -9.23 15.26
CA GLN A 171 17.49 -10.16 16.25
C GLN A 171 18.75 -10.88 15.74
N ASP A 172 18.74 -11.35 14.49
CA ASP A 172 19.90 -12.00 13.88
C ASP A 172 21.13 -11.07 13.85
N GLN A 173 20.94 -9.78 13.53
CA GLN A 173 22.02 -8.79 13.58
C GLN A 173 22.60 -8.60 14.99
N LYS A 174 21.76 -8.58 16.03
CA LYS A 174 22.24 -8.47 17.43
C LYS A 174 23.08 -9.69 17.81
N ASP A 175 22.64 -10.88 17.41
CA ASP A 175 23.32 -12.13 17.71
C ASP A 175 24.66 -12.23 16.98
N GLU A 176 24.74 -11.81 15.72
CA GLU A 176 26.00 -11.72 14.98
C GLU A 176 27.01 -10.75 15.65
N VAL A 177 26.57 -9.56 16.05
CA VAL A 177 27.42 -8.57 16.73
C VAL A 177 27.96 -9.13 18.05
N LEU A 178 27.12 -9.84 18.82
CA LEU A 178 27.52 -10.48 20.07
C LEU A 178 28.59 -11.58 19.85
N LEU A 179 28.42 -12.41 18.83
CA LEU A 179 29.38 -13.45 18.46
C LEU A 179 30.74 -12.86 18.03
N VAL A 180 30.73 -11.80 17.21
CA VAL A 180 31.95 -11.11 16.78
C VAL A 180 32.68 -10.44 17.97
N ALA A 181 31.95 -9.82 18.89
CA ALA A 181 32.52 -9.21 20.09
C ALA A 181 33.19 -10.24 21.01
N ASN A 182 32.57 -11.42 21.18
CA ASN A 182 33.11 -12.50 22.00
C ASN A 182 34.35 -13.15 21.37
N ASN A 183 34.40 -13.26 20.04
CA ASN A 183 35.58 -13.76 19.32
C ASN A 183 36.78 -12.79 19.36
N LYS A 184 36.54 -11.47 19.38
CA LYS A 184 37.59 -10.46 19.61
C LYS A 184 38.16 -10.54 21.03
N LYS A 185 37.33 -10.74 22.06
CA LYS A 185 37.80 -10.95 23.45
C LYS A 185 38.65 -12.22 23.60
N LYS A 186 38.30 -13.33 22.95
CA LYS A 186 39.12 -14.55 22.93
C LYS A 186 40.49 -14.37 22.24
N LYS A 187 40.57 -13.56 21.18
CA LYS A 187 41.86 -13.26 20.51
C LYS A 187 42.82 -12.40 21.33
N PHE A 188 42.32 -11.56 22.25
CA PHE A 188 43.16 -10.70 23.10
C PHE A 188 43.73 -11.42 24.35
N ILE A 189 43.20 -12.57 24.75
CA ILE A 189 43.70 -13.33 25.91
C ILE A 189 44.79 -14.34 25.51
N GLY A 190 44.96 -14.63 24.21
CA GLY A 190 45.87 -15.68 23.70
C GLY A 190 47.33 -15.30 23.50
N SER A 191 47.79 -14.08 23.84
CA SER A 191 49.14 -13.61 23.48
C SER A 191 50.10 -13.32 24.65
N VAL A 192 49.78 -13.68 25.89
CA VAL A 192 50.73 -13.57 27.00
C VAL A 192 50.78 -14.89 27.74
N LEU A 193 51.82 -15.68 27.48
CA LEU A 193 52.61 -16.46 28.44
C LEU A 193 53.67 -17.26 27.67
N LYS A 194 54.89 -16.72 27.62
CA LYS A 194 56.12 -17.45 27.28
C LYS A 194 56.94 -17.50 28.58
N GLN A 195 57.27 -18.69 29.08
CA GLN A 195 58.63 -19.05 29.55
C GLN A 195 58.73 -20.50 30.08
N ASN A 196 59.57 -21.27 29.39
CA ASN A 196 60.63 -22.20 29.84
C ASN A 196 60.50 -23.02 31.15
N GLY A 197 60.74 -24.34 31.04
CA GLY A 197 61.23 -25.14 32.18
C GLY A 197 61.20 -26.67 32.08
N LYS A 198 62.25 -27.26 31.49
CA LYS A 198 62.92 -28.56 31.81
C LYS A 198 62.20 -29.91 31.62
N GLN A 199 62.99 -30.83 31.05
CA GLN A 199 62.69 -32.21 30.70
C GLN A 199 62.73 -33.19 31.88
N LEU A 200 61.92 -34.25 31.80
CA LEU A 200 62.23 -35.59 32.34
C LEU A 200 61.71 -36.67 31.36
N LYS A 201 62.64 -37.48 30.81
CA LYS A 201 62.40 -38.80 30.18
C LYS A 201 62.13 -39.82 31.33
N ASN A 202 61.42 -40.94 31.21
CA ASN A 202 61.45 -42.06 30.23
C ASN A 202 60.37 -43.13 30.67
N PRO A 203 60.26 -44.38 30.12
CA PRO A 203 59.45 -44.74 28.95
C PRO A 203 58.48 -45.96 29.15
N ASN A 204 57.74 -46.27 28.06
CA ASN A 204 57.19 -47.57 27.63
C ASN A 204 55.99 -48.20 28.36
N LYS A 205 54.89 -48.36 27.60
CA LYS A 205 54.42 -49.68 27.10
C LYS A 205 53.38 -49.53 25.99
N ASN A 206 53.68 -50.16 24.86
CA ASN A 206 52.82 -50.32 23.70
C ASN A 206 51.61 -51.21 24.02
N PHE A 207 50.44 -50.86 23.50
CA PHE A 207 49.43 -51.84 23.08
C PHE A 207 48.84 -51.41 21.73
N THR A 208 49.23 -52.13 20.70
CA THR A 208 48.62 -52.15 19.37
C THR A 208 47.78 -53.40 19.26
N LEU A 209 46.49 -53.27 18.95
CA LEU A 209 45.69 -54.31 18.27
C LEU A 209 44.72 -53.56 17.33
N LYS A 210 45.09 -53.43 16.05
CA LYS A 210 44.64 -54.28 14.92
C LYS A 210 43.14 -54.20 14.63
N THR A 211 42.84 -53.39 13.60
CA THR A 211 42.05 -53.72 12.40
C THR A 211 41.06 -54.89 12.46
N ASN A 212 39.82 -54.62 12.06
CA ASN A 212 39.14 -55.52 11.12
C ASN A 212 38.27 -54.75 10.11
N ASN A 213 38.62 -55.00 8.85
CA ASN A 213 37.90 -54.70 7.61
C ASN A 213 36.56 -55.45 7.57
N LYS A 214 35.56 -54.91 6.84
CA LYS A 214 34.86 -55.61 5.75
C LYS A 214 33.84 -54.70 5.05
N ASN A 215 34.30 -54.12 3.94
CA ASN A 215 33.71 -54.07 2.60
C ASN A 215 32.22 -54.38 2.41
N GLY A 216 31.57 -53.56 1.57
CA GLY A 216 30.48 -54.05 0.72
C GLY A 216 29.64 -52.95 0.08
N ASN A 217 30.06 -52.43 -1.07
CA ASN A 217 29.18 -51.78 -2.05
C ASN A 217 29.72 -52.10 -3.45
N PRO A 218 28.94 -51.99 -4.55
CA PRO A 218 27.57 -52.44 -4.86
C PRO A 218 27.62 -53.35 -6.14
N PRO A 219 26.53 -53.65 -6.91
CA PRO A 219 26.13 -52.70 -7.97
C PRO A 219 24.65 -52.73 -8.49
N LYS A 220 24.28 -51.57 -9.06
CA LYS A 220 23.51 -51.30 -10.31
C LYS A 220 21.97 -51.44 -10.44
N VAL A 221 21.43 -50.32 -10.94
CA VAL A 221 20.12 -49.97 -11.51
C VAL A 221 19.62 -50.95 -12.59
N PRO A 222 18.30 -50.99 -12.86
CA PRO A 222 17.86 -50.63 -14.21
C PRO A 222 16.69 -49.65 -14.28
N ILE A 223 16.80 -48.79 -15.29
CA ILE A 223 15.80 -47.88 -15.86
C ILE A 223 14.67 -48.70 -16.48
N ILE A 224 13.41 -48.39 -16.19
CA ILE A 224 12.27 -48.77 -17.05
C ILE A 224 11.40 -47.54 -17.30
N ARG A 225 11.18 -47.30 -18.60
CA ARG A 225 10.33 -46.31 -19.24
C ARG A 225 9.17 -47.08 -19.89
N LYS A 226 7.92 -46.62 -19.74
CA LYS A 226 6.75 -46.78 -20.65
C LYS A 226 5.54 -46.15 -19.93
N GLN A 227 4.99 -45.02 -20.39
CA GLN A 227 3.99 -44.86 -21.46
C GLN A 227 2.77 -45.78 -21.33
N GLY A 228 1.62 -45.12 -21.17
CA GLY A 228 0.24 -45.60 -21.15
C GLY A 228 -0.63 -44.40 -20.84
#